data_AF-A0ABD3R6Y1-F1
#
_entry.id   AF-A0ABD3R6Y1-F1
#
_cell.length_a   1.000
_cell.length_b   1.000
_cell.length_c   1.000
_cell.angle_alpha   90.00
_cell.angle_beta   90.00
_cell.angle_gamma   90.00
#
_symmetry.space_group_name_H-M   'P 1'
#
loop_
_entity.id
_entity.type
_entity.pdbx_description
1 polymer ?
#
loop_
_entity_poly.entity_id
_entity_poly.type
_entity_poly.pdbx_seq_one_letter_code
_entity_poly.pdbx_strand_id
1 'polypeptide(L)'
;MDELSIANTRLKATRDEHDRDCEEKIKALDEWERRLHERMNRLIQRKKEISEINGNLDAADDDLVEVNAGGEIVVAKRSTLTQIHDTKFKAIFSGSWDKQLLRDNQGRIFLDVNPTCFRAIVDHLNEMTISSKESPPSPPIVEDECKHPLQHQLELFGILPMIEMPDSNIIKDQDRFIILHDWLKEGDSDGKFFLLHRGSRDGLTNQAFHSKCDNKGCTLTIIETTCGMIIGGYSNTSWSCSGRYSAANKAFLFVLSGSDILSPCQMTLIHENDSHATFHSLKYGPAFGGGHDMMVNGSNVRIKGQYGYRPGSLPRGMYTIKEMEVFQVTKSSLPARTAARNIASRGVQPQPVTRFAPAINKAINSRRACLLQAEAEMLHFEESFNNEQKFVEKFASGDAQDIIALNVSGTLMMTTRATLCTIKDSVLAQRFDDSKWTEQGCNCSPVREWTPDQVNTWAKNIDGLPEEVSVMLYENEITGRELLTLSRDDVNMMGVKRVGSVALLLKEISSLERTSRDFVTFMEHSPYCFGKILDYLRSKRFHFLGLIKNEPALPVICDLQKKRFEKVVKYYFPGDAAKAILG
;
A
#
# COMPACT_ATOMS: atom_id res chain seq x y z
N MET A 1 -65.75 16.60 -41.68
CA MET A 1 -64.50 17.35 -42.02
C MET A 1 -63.96 18.10 -40.81
N ASP A 2 -64.78 18.83 -40.06
CA ASP A 2 -64.33 19.56 -38.86
C ASP A 2 -63.81 18.66 -37.73
N GLU A 3 -64.48 17.54 -37.45
CA GLU A 3 -64.00 16.54 -36.47
C GLU A 3 -62.63 15.95 -36.85
N LEU A 4 -62.39 15.75 -38.15
CA LEU A 4 -61.09 15.27 -38.67
C LEU A 4 -60.00 16.34 -38.48
N SER A 5 -60.34 17.63 -38.69
CA SER A 5 -59.44 18.75 -38.42
C SER A 5 -59.04 18.83 -36.95
N ILE A 6 -60.02 18.69 -36.04
CA ILE A 6 -59.80 18.67 -34.60
C ILE A 6 -58.92 17.47 -34.19
N ALA A 7 -59.20 16.28 -34.72
CA ALA A 7 -58.42 15.07 -34.46
C ALA A 7 -56.96 15.21 -34.93
N ASN A 8 -56.73 15.75 -36.13
CA ASN A 8 -55.38 16.01 -36.66
C ASN A 8 -54.61 17.03 -35.81
N THR A 9 -55.30 18.06 -35.31
CA THR A 9 -54.70 19.09 -34.45
C THR A 9 -54.27 18.48 -33.11
N ARG A 10 -55.12 17.63 -32.51
CA ARG A 10 -54.81 16.91 -31.28
C ARG A 10 -53.65 15.93 -31.45
N LEU A 11 -53.60 15.20 -32.56
CA LEU A 11 -52.50 14.29 -32.89
C LEU A 11 -51.17 15.04 -33.00
N LYS A 12 -51.16 16.17 -33.72
CA LYS A 12 -49.98 17.02 -33.86
C LYS A 12 -49.49 17.55 -32.52
N ALA A 13 -50.38 18.11 -31.70
CA ALA A 13 -50.04 18.62 -30.37
C ALA A 13 -49.45 17.54 -29.45
N THR A 14 -50.01 16.33 -29.48
CA THR A 14 -49.52 15.19 -28.68
C THR A 14 -48.12 14.74 -29.12
N ARG A 15 -47.86 14.69 -30.43
CA ARG A 15 -46.54 14.37 -30.98
C ARG A 15 -45.51 15.43 -30.60
N ASP A 16 -45.84 16.71 -30.80
CA ASP A 16 -44.93 17.82 -30.50
C ASP A 16 -44.62 17.89 -28.98
N GLU A 17 -45.56 17.52 -28.10
CA GLU A 17 -45.31 17.35 -26.66
C GLU A 17 -44.36 16.18 -26.36
N HIS A 18 -44.56 15.03 -27.02
CA HIS A 18 -43.69 13.87 -26.88
C HIS A 18 -42.25 14.15 -27.31
N ASP A 19 -42.08 14.84 -28.44
CA ASP A 19 -40.77 15.22 -28.97
C ASP A 19 -40.06 16.20 -28.02
N ARG A 20 -40.79 17.18 -27.46
CA ARG A 20 -40.23 18.11 -26.46
C ARG A 20 -39.77 17.40 -25.18
N ASP A 21 -40.57 16.49 -24.62
CA ASP A 21 -40.19 15.74 -23.40
C ASP A 21 -38.94 14.86 -23.67
N CYS A 22 -38.86 14.25 -24.86
CA CYS A 22 -37.68 13.49 -25.27
C CYS A 22 -36.43 14.39 -25.37
N GLU A 23 -36.54 15.54 -26.03
CA GLU A 23 -35.46 16.54 -26.13
C GLU A 23 -35.01 17.05 -24.75
N GLU A 24 -35.93 17.30 -23.82
CA GLU A 24 -35.60 17.72 -22.46
C GLU A 24 -34.77 16.66 -21.72
N LYS A 25 -35.10 15.37 -21.86
CA LYS A 25 -34.29 14.28 -21.28
C LYS A 25 -32.91 14.21 -21.90
N ILE A 26 -32.79 14.38 -23.22
CA ILE A 26 -31.50 14.38 -23.91
C ILE A 26 -30.65 15.56 -23.43
N LYS A 27 -31.21 16.78 -23.41
CA LYS A 27 -30.52 17.99 -22.90
C LYS A 27 -30.04 17.82 -21.46
N ALA A 28 -30.82 17.18 -20.60
CA ALA A 28 -30.41 16.92 -19.22
C ALA A 28 -29.20 15.96 -19.13
N LEU A 29 -29.11 14.97 -20.02
CA LEU A 29 -27.95 14.08 -20.10
C LEU A 29 -26.72 14.79 -20.69
N ASP A 30 -26.90 15.61 -21.72
CA ASP A 30 -25.84 16.44 -22.32
C ASP A 30 -25.23 17.38 -21.27
N GLU A 31 -26.08 18.03 -20.48
CA GLU A 31 -25.65 18.95 -19.41
C GLU A 31 -24.90 18.21 -18.29
N TRP A 32 -25.30 16.97 -17.95
CA TRP A 32 -24.55 16.14 -16.99
C TRP A 32 -23.18 15.76 -17.54
N GLU A 33 -23.10 15.32 -18.78
CA GLU A 33 -21.85 15.01 -19.46
C GLU A 33 -20.91 16.23 -19.48
N ARG A 34 -21.43 17.42 -19.81
CA ARG A 34 -20.69 18.68 -19.78
C ARG A 34 -20.11 18.98 -18.40
N ARG A 35 -20.90 18.82 -17.33
CA ARG A 35 -20.42 18.99 -15.95
C ARG A 35 -19.32 18.01 -15.57
N LEU A 36 -19.38 16.75 -16.04
CA LEU A 36 -18.34 15.76 -15.80
C LEU A 36 -17.04 16.15 -16.50
N HIS A 37 -17.10 16.57 -17.76
CA HIS A 37 -15.93 17.06 -18.50
C HIS A 37 -15.29 18.27 -17.83
N GLU A 38 -16.08 19.23 -17.34
CA GLU A 38 -15.55 20.36 -16.60
C GLU A 38 -14.85 19.94 -15.30
N ARG A 39 -15.43 19.00 -14.55
CA ARG A 39 -14.79 18.46 -13.33
C ARG A 39 -13.46 17.79 -13.67
N MET A 40 -13.42 16.98 -14.72
CA MET A 40 -12.20 16.33 -15.21
C MET A 40 -11.12 17.37 -15.55
N ASN A 41 -11.47 18.39 -16.32
CA ASN A 41 -10.53 19.45 -16.69
C ASN A 41 -10.02 20.22 -15.46
N ARG A 42 -10.90 20.52 -14.49
CA ARG A 42 -10.48 21.14 -13.22
C ARG A 42 -9.52 20.26 -12.43
N LEU A 43 -9.75 18.95 -12.38
CA LEU A 43 -8.87 18.02 -11.68
C LEU A 43 -7.49 17.92 -12.36
N ILE A 44 -7.47 17.81 -13.69
CA ILE A 44 -6.23 17.79 -14.49
C ILE A 44 -5.44 19.08 -14.26
N GLN A 45 -6.10 20.23 -14.32
CA GLN A 45 -5.47 21.53 -14.12
C GLN A 45 -4.87 21.66 -12.70
N ARG A 46 -5.63 21.27 -11.66
CA ARG A 46 -5.13 21.26 -10.28
C ARG A 46 -3.92 20.34 -10.10
N LYS A 47 -3.95 19.14 -10.70
CA LYS A 47 -2.82 18.21 -10.65
C LYS A 47 -1.58 18.79 -11.33
N LYS A 48 -1.76 19.49 -12.45
CA LYS A 48 -0.68 20.18 -13.17
C LYS A 48 -0.08 21.30 -12.32
N GLU A 49 -0.90 22.20 -11.77
CA GLU A 49 -0.45 23.31 -10.92
C GLU A 49 0.34 22.82 -9.70
N ILE A 50 -0.16 21.79 -9.02
CA ILE A 50 0.54 21.18 -7.88
C ILE A 50 1.88 20.57 -8.33
N SER A 51 1.91 19.86 -9.47
CA SER A 51 3.15 19.30 -10.00
C SER A 51 4.16 20.36 -10.44
N GLU A 52 3.71 21.53 -10.92
CA GLU A 52 4.60 22.65 -11.27
C GLU A 52 5.24 23.27 -10.01
N ILE A 53 4.44 23.44 -8.95
CA ILE A 53 4.89 24.02 -7.68
C ILE A 53 5.77 23.04 -6.91
N ASN A 54 5.28 21.81 -6.68
CA ASN A 54 5.87 20.83 -5.77
C ASN A 54 6.66 19.72 -6.45
N GLY A 55 6.49 19.52 -7.76
CA GLY A 55 7.11 18.42 -8.48
C GLY A 55 8.48 18.74 -9.06
N ASN A 56 9.13 17.69 -9.54
CA ASN A 56 10.31 17.75 -10.40
C ASN A 56 9.86 17.48 -11.86
N LEU A 57 9.98 18.48 -12.72
CA LEU A 57 9.57 18.40 -14.12
C LEU A 57 10.48 17.50 -14.96
N ASP A 58 11.70 17.26 -14.48
CA ASP A 58 12.71 16.43 -15.14
C ASP A 58 12.70 14.98 -14.64
N ALA A 59 11.75 14.62 -13.76
CA ALA A 59 11.65 13.27 -13.22
C ALA A 59 11.37 12.26 -14.33
N ALA A 60 12.28 11.29 -14.49
CA ALA A 60 12.19 10.24 -15.49
C ALA A 60 12.12 8.86 -14.83
N ASP A 61 11.53 7.90 -15.55
CA ASP A 61 11.35 6.52 -15.09
C ASP A 61 12.69 5.79 -14.84
N ASP A 62 13.76 6.21 -15.52
CA ASP A 62 15.12 5.66 -15.38
C ASP A 62 15.96 6.35 -14.28
N ASP A 63 15.44 7.37 -13.61
CA ASP A 63 16.14 8.05 -12.51
C ASP A 63 16.45 7.05 -11.38
N LEU A 64 17.68 7.15 -10.85
CA LEU A 64 18.02 6.50 -9.59
C LEU A 64 17.56 7.39 -8.44
N VAL A 65 16.66 6.85 -7.62
CA VAL A 65 16.11 7.54 -6.45
C VAL A 65 16.81 7.00 -5.20
N GLU A 66 17.52 7.88 -4.50
CA GLU A 66 18.12 7.57 -3.20
C GLU A 66 17.17 7.94 -2.06
N VAL A 67 16.86 6.94 -1.22
CA VAL A 67 15.95 7.05 -0.09
C VAL A 67 16.68 6.70 1.19
N ASN A 68 16.69 7.62 2.15
CA ASN A 68 17.08 7.35 3.53
C ASN A 68 15.85 6.86 4.31
N ALA A 69 15.73 5.55 4.46
CA ALA A 69 14.65 4.91 5.20
C ALA A 69 15.09 4.71 6.65
N GLY A 70 14.81 5.69 7.51
CA GLY A 70 15.07 5.58 8.94
C GLY A 70 16.54 5.38 9.34
N GLY A 71 17.50 5.71 8.47
CA GLY A 71 18.94 5.58 8.68
C GLY A 71 19.66 4.72 7.64
N GLU A 72 18.94 3.85 6.94
CA GLU A 72 19.52 3.03 5.86
C GLU A 72 19.24 3.61 4.49
N ILE A 73 20.24 3.56 3.61
CA ILE A 73 20.13 4.07 2.24
C ILE A 73 19.67 2.97 1.31
N VAL A 74 18.54 3.19 0.66
CA VAL A 74 17.97 2.34 -0.38
C VAL A 74 17.99 3.10 -1.68
N VAL A 75 18.51 2.47 -2.74
CA VAL A 75 18.57 3.05 -4.09
C VAL A 75 17.80 2.15 -5.04
N ALA A 76 16.88 2.72 -5.81
CA ALA A 76 16.10 2.00 -6.81
C ALA A 76 15.74 2.92 -7.98
N LYS A 77 15.36 2.34 -9.11
CA LYS A 77 14.82 3.12 -10.22
C LYS A 77 13.45 3.71 -9.87
N ARG A 78 13.16 4.90 -10.38
CA ARG A 78 11.84 5.53 -10.22
C ARG A 78 10.72 4.63 -10.77
N SER A 79 10.91 4.05 -11.95
CA SER A 79 9.99 3.07 -12.56
C SER A 79 9.67 1.89 -11.62
N THR A 80 10.67 1.34 -10.93
CA THR A 80 10.47 0.26 -9.95
C THR A 80 9.62 0.72 -8.77
N LEU A 81 9.87 1.93 -8.25
CA LEU A 81 9.14 2.49 -7.11
C LEU A 81 7.71 2.95 -7.48
N THR A 82 7.42 3.16 -8.77
CA THR A 82 6.11 3.65 -9.24
C THR A 82 5.30 2.59 -10.00
N GLN A 83 5.79 1.35 -10.08
CA GLN A 83 5.17 0.27 -10.88
C GLN A 83 3.77 -0.13 -10.39
N ILE A 84 3.48 -0.02 -9.08
CA ILE A 84 2.13 -0.29 -8.55
C ILE A 84 1.31 1.00 -8.59
N HIS A 85 0.25 0.97 -9.40
CA HIS A 85 -0.71 2.07 -9.53
C HIS A 85 -1.62 2.20 -8.31
N ASP A 86 -2.17 3.39 -8.11
CA ASP A 86 -3.14 3.71 -7.05
C ASP A 86 -2.62 3.46 -5.61
N THR A 87 -1.31 3.58 -5.41
CA THR A 87 -0.67 3.47 -4.10
C THR A 87 -0.13 4.81 -3.62
N LYS A 88 -0.09 4.99 -2.30
CA LYS A 88 0.60 6.14 -1.68
C LYS A 88 2.11 6.04 -1.88
N PHE A 89 2.65 4.83 -2.03
CA PHE A 89 4.04 4.61 -2.40
C PHE A 89 4.40 5.29 -3.72
N LYS A 90 3.61 5.04 -4.76
CA LYS A 90 3.79 5.68 -6.07
C LYS A 90 3.71 7.19 -5.96
N ALA A 91 2.78 7.73 -5.16
CA ALA A 91 2.66 9.18 -4.99
C ALA A 91 3.98 9.82 -4.54
N ILE A 92 4.64 9.23 -3.54
CA ILE A 92 5.93 9.71 -3.02
C ILE A 92 6.98 9.73 -4.15
N PHE A 93 7.07 8.67 -4.95
CA PHE A 93 8.15 8.51 -5.93
C PHE A 93 7.79 8.94 -7.36
N SER A 94 6.57 9.45 -7.58
CA SER A 94 6.09 9.85 -8.91
C SER A 94 6.84 11.03 -9.54
N GLY A 95 7.57 11.80 -8.74
CA GLY A 95 8.13 13.08 -9.18
C GLY A 95 7.20 14.26 -8.92
N SER A 96 5.89 14.05 -8.74
CA SER A 96 4.91 15.13 -8.59
C SER A 96 5.02 15.92 -7.28
N TRP A 97 5.76 15.40 -6.30
CA TRP A 97 5.90 15.99 -4.97
C TRP A 97 7.36 16.20 -4.53
N ASP A 98 8.33 15.95 -5.41
CA ASP A 98 9.77 15.86 -5.09
C ASP A 98 10.35 17.06 -4.30
N LYS A 99 9.81 18.27 -4.46
CA LYS A 99 10.23 19.49 -3.73
C LYS A 99 9.62 19.60 -2.34
N GLN A 100 8.47 18.97 -2.11
CA GLN A 100 7.78 18.97 -0.81
C GLN A 100 8.25 17.82 0.10
N LEU A 101 8.87 16.79 -0.48
CA LEU A 101 9.40 15.66 0.29
C LEU A 101 10.52 16.12 1.22
N LEU A 102 10.45 15.64 2.46
CA LEU A 102 11.48 15.81 3.47
C LEU A 102 12.77 15.16 2.98
N ARG A 103 13.89 15.88 3.13
CA ARG A 103 15.20 15.45 2.69
C ARG A 103 16.20 15.49 3.82
N ASP A 104 17.08 14.50 3.87
CA ASP A 104 18.20 14.53 4.79
C ASP A 104 19.25 15.57 4.38
N ASN A 105 20.26 15.75 5.23
CA ASN A 105 21.36 16.67 5.00
C ASN A 105 22.16 16.40 3.70
N GLN A 106 22.01 15.22 3.10
CA GLN A 106 22.66 14.82 1.86
C GLN A 106 21.77 15.08 0.64
N GLY A 107 20.54 15.60 0.85
CA GLY A 107 19.56 15.85 -0.20
C GLY A 107 18.78 14.62 -0.63
N ARG A 108 18.91 13.49 0.07
CA ARG A 108 18.18 12.25 -0.23
C ARG A 108 16.77 12.33 0.34
N ILE A 109 15.80 11.66 -0.29
CA ILE A 109 14.44 11.58 0.24
C ILE A 109 14.49 10.86 1.59
N PHE A 110 14.00 11.48 2.66
CA PHE A 110 13.98 10.88 3.98
C PHE A 110 12.57 10.37 4.33
N LEU A 111 12.50 9.09 4.71
CA LEU A 111 11.27 8.46 5.19
C LEU A 111 11.50 7.92 6.61
N ASP A 112 10.69 8.36 7.58
CA ASP A 112 10.78 7.93 8.97
C ASP A 112 10.11 6.57 9.21
N VAL A 113 10.64 5.52 8.56
CA VAL A 113 10.09 4.16 8.56
C VAL A 113 11.13 3.15 9.07
N ASN A 114 10.71 1.92 9.36
CA ASN A 114 11.64 0.84 9.66
C ASN A 114 12.45 0.49 8.38
N PRO A 115 13.80 0.56 8.45
CA PRO A 115 14.68 0.35 7.29
C PRO A 115 14.55 -1.06 6.70
N THR A 116 14.58 -2.08 7.55
CA THR A 116 14.53 -3.49 7.14
C THR A 116 13.25 -3.82 6.38
N CYS A 117 12.11 -3.32 6.86
CA CYS A 117 10.81 -3.52 6.20
C CYS A 117 10.71 -2.73 4.90
N PHE A 118 11.27 -1.52 4.85
CA PHE A 118 11.30 -0.73 3.62
C PHE A 118 12.17 -1.39 2.55
N ARG A 119 13.33 -1.93 2.94
CA ARG A 119 14.19 -2.74 2.07
C ARG A 119 13.45 -3.94 1.51
N ALA A 120 12.79 -4.73 2.36
CA ALA A 120 12.01 -5.90 1.92
C ALA A 120 10.92 -5.54 0.90
N ILE A 121 10.26 -4.39 1.08
CA ILE A 121 9.31 -3.85 0.10
C ILE A 121 10.01 -3.57 -1.23
N VAL A 122 11.12 -2.84 -1.22
CA VAL A 122 11.85 -2.52 -2.47
C VAL A 122 12.40 -3.78 -3.15
N ASP A 123 12.86 -4.76 -2.40
CA ASP A 123 13.34 -6.03 -2.95
C ASP A 123 12.20 -6.82 -3.61
N HIS A 124 11.02 -6.85 -3.01
CA HIS A 124 9.81 -7.40 -3.64
C HIS A 124 9.42 -6.66 -4.92
N LEU A 125 9.52 -5.32 -4.94
CA LEU A 125 9.30 -4.51 -6.14
C LEU A 125 10.32 -4.84 -7.25
N ASN A 126 11.58 -5.08 -6.89
CA ASN A 126 12.61 -5.52 -7.83
C ASN A 126 12.30 -6.91 -8.38
N GLU A 127 11.87 -7.86 -7.53
CA GLU A 127 11.48 -9.21 -7.93
C GLU A 127 10.30 -9.17 -8.89
N MET A 128 9.25 -8.38 -8.60
CA MET A 128 8.12 -8.15 -9.52
C MET A 128 8.55 -7.70 -10.92
N THR A 129 9.61 -6.90 -11.02
CA THR A 129 10.09 -6.39 -12.31
C THR A 129 10.69 -7.51 -13.18
N ILE A 130 11.25 -8.55 -12.57
CA ILE A 130 11.90 -9.67 -13.25
C ILE A 130 11.05 -10.95 -13.28
N SER A 131 10.00 -11.03 -12.46
CA SER A 131 9.07 -12.15 -12.39
C SER A 131 8.18 -12.25 -13.63
N SER A 132 7.76 -13.48 -13.95
CA SER A 132 6.78 -13.76 -15.00
C SER A 132 5.44 -14.16 -14.38
N LYS A 133 4.38 -14.20 -15.19
CA LYS A 133 3.07 -14.72 -14.75
C LYS A 133 3.11 -16.18 -14.27
N GLU A 134 4.12 -16.95 -14.72
CA GLU A 134 4.28 -18.37 -14.39
C GLU A 134 5.12 -18.58 -13.12
N SER A 135 5.83 -17.54 -12.66
CA SER A 135 6.63 -17.54 -11.44
C SER A 135 6.49 -16.18 -10.75
N PRO A 136 5.35 -15.94 -10.07
CA PRO A 136 5.13 -14.68 -9.36
C PRO A 136 6.18 -14.48 -8.26
N PRO A 137 6.46 -13.23 -7.90
CA PRO A 137 7.43 -12.93 -6.85
C PRO A 137 6.88 -13.36 -5.49
N SER A 138 7.80 -13.72 -4.60
CA SER A 138 7.43 -13.98 -3.20
C SER A 138 7.01 -12.68 -2.52
N PRO A 139 6.03 -12.69 -1.58
CA PRO A 139 5.71 -11.50 -0.80
C PRO A 139 6.94 -11.02 -0.01
N PRO A 140 7.00 -9.74 0.41
CA PRO A 140 8.14 -9.25 1.19
C PRO A 140 8.37 -10.09 2.45
N ILE A 141 9.53 -10.76 2.53
CA ILE A 141 9.86 -11.66 3.64
C ILE A 141 10.70 -10.90 4.67
N VAL A 142 10.31 -11.00 5.95
CA VAL A 142 11.06 -10.47 7.08
C VAL A 142 11.06 -11.49 8.23
N GLU A 143 12.00 -11.34 9.16
CA GLU A 143 11.99 -12.11 10.41
C GLU A 143 10.69 -11.90 11.19
N ASP A 144 10.32 -12.87 12.03
CA ASP A 144 9.06 -12.85 12.79
C ASP A 144 8.84 -11.55 13.58
N GLU A 145 9.92 -10.99 14.13
CA GLU A 145 9.85 -9.75 14.90
C GLU A 145 9.55 -8.49 14.07
N CYS A 146 9.68 -8.57 12.74
CA CYS A 146 9.45 -7.49 11.80
C CYS A 146 8.13 -7.63 11.03
N LYS A 147 7.39 -8.73 11.21
CA LYS A 147 6.10 -8.97 10.52
C LYS A 147 5.08 -7.85 10.78
N HIS A 148 4.93 -7.42 12.03
CA HIS A 148 4.00 -6.34 12.37
C HIS A 148 4.45 -4.97 11.80
N PRO A 149 5.72 -4.53 11.99
CA PRO A 149 6.23 -3.33 11.32
C PRO A 149 6.06 -3.35 9.79
N LEU A 150 6.33 -4.48 9.14
CA LEU A 150 6.14 -4.64 7.70
C LEU A 150 4.69 -4.45 7.30
N GLN A 151 3.75 -5.11 7.99
CA GLN A 151 2.32 -4.97 7.73
C GLN A 151 1.85 -3.51 7.88
N HIS A 152 2.33 -2.80 8.91
CA HIS A 152 2.03 -1.38 9.09
C HIS A 152 2.59 -0.51 7.97
N GLN A 153 3.80 -0.79 7.48
CA GLN A 153 4.37 -0.06 6.35
C GLN A 153 3.65 -0.34 5.04
N LEU A 154 3.26 -1.59 4.80
CA LEU A 154 2.47 -1.95 3.63
C LEU A 154 1.10 -1.24 3.63
N GLU A 155 0.44 -1.14 4.79
CA GLU A 155 -0.79 -0.36 4.96
C GLU A 155 -0.55 1.14 4.76
N LEU A 156 0.51 1.68 5.38
CA LEU A 156 0.90 3.09 5.28
C LEU A 156 1.08 3.51 3.82
N PHE A 157 1.78 2.68 3.04
CA PHE A 157 2.09 2.94 1.63
C PHE A 157 0.98 2.50 0.66
N GLY A 158 -0.02 1.76 1.15
CA GLY A 158 -1.08 1.20 0.32
C GLY A 158 -0.57 0.21 -0.73
N ILE A 159 0.52 -0.51 -0.43
CA ILE A 159 1.12 -1.52 -1.33
C ILE A 159 0.35 -2.83 -1.25
N LEU A 160 -0.11 -3.18 -0.04
CA LEU A 160 -1.13 -4.21 0.07
C LEU A 160 -2.47 -3.58 -0.30
N PRO A 161 -3.28 -4.26 -1.14
CA PRO A 161 -4.70 -3.98 -1.09
C PRO A 161 -5.12 -4.22 0.37
N MET A 162 -5.88 -3.29 0.95
CA MET A 162 -6.56 -3.54 2.23
C MET A 162 -7.61 -4.63 1.99
N ILE A 163 -7.18 -5.86 1.77
CA ILE A 163 -8.07 -6.99 1.65
C ILE A 163 -8.45 -7.34 3.08
N GLU A 164 -9.67 -6.99 3.44
CA GLU A 164 -10.30 -7.41 4.68
C GLU A 164 -10.27 -8.94 4.70
N MET A 165 -9.43 -9.53 5.57
CA MET A 165 -9.33 -10.98 5.72
C MET A 165 -10.72 -11.55 5.97
N PRO A 166 -11.12 -12.63 5.28
CA PRO A 166 -12.40 -13.25 5.52
C PRO A 166 -12.43 -13.82 6.95
N ASP A 167 -13.61 -13.82 7.56
CA ASP A 167 -13.85 -14.60 8.78
C ASP A 167 -13.78 -16.10 8.42
N SER A 168 -12.55 -16.63 8.41
CA SER A 168 -12.21 -17.99 7.99
C SER A 168 -11.46 -18.72 9.09
N ASN A 169 -11.93 -19.93 9.40
CA ASN A 169 -11.21 -20.86 10.27
C ASN A 169 -10.11 -21.62 9.52
N ILE A 170 -10.18 -21.66 8.18
CA ILE A 170 -9.24 -22.38 7.32
C ILE A 170 -8.10 -21.45 6.86
N ILE A 171 -8.43 -20.28 6.31
CA ILE A 171 -7.48 -19.30 5.80
C ILE A 171 -7.17 -18.27 6.89
N LYS A 172 -6.17 -18.57 7.71
CA LYS A 172 -5.64 -17.66 8.75
C LYS A 172 -4.40 -16.90 8.29
N ASP A 173 -3.74 -17.42 7.26
CA ASP A 173 -2.50 -16.90 6.72
C ASP A 173 -2.78 -15.89 5.61
N GLN A 174 -2.15 -14.72 5.72
CA GLN A 174 -2.39 -13.60 4.81
C GLN A 174 -1.80 -13.86 3.42
N ASP A 175 -0.65 -14.54 3.32
CA ASP A 175 -0.01 -14.83 2.03
C ASP A 175 -0.88 -15.78 1.19
N ARG A 176 -1.43 -16.83 1.82
CA ARG A 176 -2.40 -17.73 1.16
C ARG A 176 -3.66 -17.01 0.72
N PHE A 177 -4.12 -16.04 1.51
CA PHE A 177 -5.29 -15.26 1.15
C PHE A 177 -5.01 -14.30 -0.01
N ILE A 178 -3.83 -13.67 -0.06
CA ILE A 178 -3.41 -12.82 -1.18
C ILE A 178 -3.42 -13.62 -2.48
N ILE A 179 -2.82 -14.82 -2.49
CA ILE A 179 -2.82 -15.69 -3.68
C ILE A 179 -4.24 -16.02 -4.13
N LEU A 180 -5.12 -16.38 -3.18
CA LEU A 180 -6.51 -16.70 -3.49
C LEU A 180 -7.29 -15.47 -3.99
N HIS A 181 -7.02 -14.29 -3.42
CA HIS A 181 -7.63 -13.02 -3.80
C HIS A 181 -7.19 -12.59 -5.20
N ASP A 182 -5.91 -12.75 -5.55
CA ASP A 182 -5.40 -12.48 -6.90
C ASP A 182 -6.08 -13.36 -7.95
N TRP A 183 -6.27 -14.65 -7.68
CA TRP A 183 -7.05 -15.54 -8.56
C TRP A 183 -8.52 -15.09 -8.72
N LEU A 184 -9.11 -14.55 -7.66
CA LEU A 184 -10.47 -14.02 -7.71
C LEU A 184 -10.58 -12.69 -8.46
N LYS A 185 -9.50 -11.89 -8.48
CA LYS A 185 -9.39 -10.64 -9.23
C LYS A 185 -9.47 -10.88 -10.74
N GLU A 186 -8.85 -11.93 -11.25
CA GLU A 186 -9.04 -12.38 -12.65
C GLU A 186 -10.53 -12.68 -12.96
N GLY A 187 -11.25 -13.12 -11.92
CA GLY A 187 -12.68 -13.34 -11.85
C GLY A 187 -13.58 -12.10 -11.81
N ASP A 188 -13.04 -10.88 -11.81
CA ASP A 188 -13.71 -9.62 -11.40
C ASP A 188 -14.38 -9.72 -10.02
N SER A 189 -13.85 -10.55 -9.12
CA SER A 189 -14.50 -10.99 -7.88
C SER A 189 -13.60 -10.82 -6.66
N ASP A 190 -12.92 -9.69 -6.59
CA ASP A 190 -11.97 -9.28 -5.54
C ASP A 190 -12.60 -8.36 -4.46
N GLY A 191 -13.93 -8.34 -4.34
CA GLY A 191 -14.64 -7.54 -3.34
C GLY A 191 -14.70 -8.18 -1.95
N LYS A 192 -15.75 -7.85 -1.19
CA LYS A 192 -15.97 -8.38 0.17
C LYS A 192 -16.38 -9.85 0.18
N PHE A 193 -15.96 -10.55 1.22
CA PHE A 193 -16.30 -11.94 1.53
C PHE A 193 -17.37 -11.97 2.63
N PHE A 194 -18.47 -12.67 2.39
CA PHE A 194 -19.50 -12.92 3.40
C PHE A 194 -19.64 -14.41 3.63
N LEU A 195 -19.37 -14.87 4.85
CA LEU A 195 -19.48 -16.28 5.21
C LEU A 195 -20.95 -16.75 5.14
N LEU A 196 -21.24 -17.67 4.23
CA LEU A 196 -22.57 -18.26 4.04
C LEU A 196 -22.74 -19.55 4.83
N HIS A 197 -21.76 -20.45 4.73
CA HIS A 197 -21.78 -21.78 5.32
C HIS A 197 -20.43 -22.08 5.96
N ARG A 198 -20.45 -22.66 7.16
CA ARG A 198 -19.29 -23.20 7.86
C ARG A 198 -19.65 -24.59 8.38
N GLY A 199 -18.90 -25.62 8.00
CA GLY A 199 -19.17 -27.01 8.34
C GLY A 199 -19.32 -27.26 9.84
N SER A 200 -18.44 -26.68 10.66
CA SER A 200 -18.53 -26.77 12.13
C SER A 200 -19.75 -26.06 12.75
N ARG A 201 -20.31 -25.05 12.08
CA ARG A 201 -21.48 -24.28 12.55
C ARG A 201 -22.81 -24.82 12.03
N ASP A 202 -22.86 -25.10 10.74
CA ASP A 202 -24.08 -25.38 9.98
C ASP A 202 -24.24 -26.88 9.62
N GLY A 203 -23.19 -27.68 9.85
CA GLY A 203 -23.13 -29.10 9.48
C GLY A 203 -22.74 -29.33 8.01
N LEU A 204 -22.15 -30.49 7.73
CA LEU A 204 -21.65 -30.87 6.40
C LEU A 204 -22.70 -31.61 5.54
N THR A 205 -23.99 -31.31 5.70
CA THR A 205 -25.03 -31.95 4.87
C THR A 205 -25.26 -31.17 3.57
N ASN A 206 -25.62 -31.87 2.49
CA ASN A 206 -25.94 -31.23 1.21
C ASN A 206 -27.13 -30.26 1.36
N GLN A 207 -28.09 -30.60 2.22
CA GLN A 207 -29.23 -29.73 2.55
C GLN A 207 -28.79 -28.44 3.23
N ALA A 208 -27.83 -28.50 4.17
CA ALA A 208 -27.30 -27.31 4.82
C ALA A 208 -26.62 -26.38 3.81
N PHE A 209 -25.81 -26.92 2.91
CA PHE A 209 -25.19 -26.16 1.81
C PHE A 209 -26.24 -25.42 0.98
N HIS A 210 -27.22 -26.14 0.42
CA HIS A 210 -28.24 -25.56 -0.46
C HIS A 210 -29.10 -24.51 0.26
N SER A 211 -29.45 -24.74 1.53
CA SER A 211 -30.23 -23.78 2.32
C SER A 211 -29.52 -22.43 2.52
N LYS A 212 -28.18 -22.41 2.48
CA LYS A 212 -27.35 -21.22 2.72
C LYS A 212 -26.81 -20.59 1.45
N CYS A 213 -26.44 -21.40 0.45
CA CYS A 213 -25.62 -21.00 -0.68
C CYS A 213 -26.38 -20.80 -1.99
N ASP A 214 -27.58 -21.38 -2.12
CA ASP A 214 -28.39 -21.20 -3.33
C ASP A 214 -28.80 -19.73 -3.51
N ASN A 215 -28.82 -19.28 -4.76
CA ASN A 215 -29.20 -17.91 -5.15
C ASN A 215 -28.35 -16.79 -4.53
N LYS A 216 -27.11 -17.08 -4.09
CA LYS A 216 -26.20 -16.08 -3.50
C LYS A 216 -25.23 -15.43 -4.48
N GLY A 217 -25.27 -15.78 -5.76
CA GLY A 217 -24.35 -15.22 -6.76
C GLY A 217 -22.99 -15.90 -6.76
N CYS A 218 -21.90 -15.11 -6.83
CA CYS A 218 -20.55 -15.66 -6.89
C CYS A 218 -20.14 -16.23 -5.53
N THR A 219 -19.58 -17.44 -5.53
CA THR A 219 -19.21 -18.13 -4.29
C THR A 219 -17.84 -18.77 -4.37
N LEU A 220 -17.10 -18.69 -3.27
CA LEU A 220 -15.84 -19.38 -3.06
C LEU A 220 -16.06 -20.50 -2.02
N THR A 221 -15.71 -21.73 -2.38
CA THR A 221 -15.70 -22.88 -1.47
C THR A 221 -14.27 -23.22 -1.09
N ILE A 222 -13.99 -23.31 0.21
CA ILE A 222 -12.69 -23.66 0.78
C ILE A 222 -12.87 -24.89 1.67
N ILE A 223 -12.03 -25.90 1.50
CA ILE A 223 -12.10 -27.17 2.22
C ILE A 223 -10.73 -27.47 2.83
N GLU A 224 -10.69 -27.68 4.13
CA GLU A 224 -9.58 -28.30 4.83
C GLU A 224 -9.88 -29.81 4.99
N THR A 225 -8.99 -30.68 4.52
CA THR A 225 -9.13 -32.12 4.68
C THR A 225 -8.45 -32.61 5.96
N THR A 226 -8.84 -33.79 6.46
CA THR A 226 -8.20 -34.39 7.64
C THR A 226 -6.72 -34.72 7.45
N CYS A 227 -6.26 -34.88 6.19
CA CYS A 227 -4.85 -35.05 5.85
C CYS A 227 -4.11 -33.71 5.62
N GLY A 228 -4.71 -32.58 6.00
CA GLY A 228 -4.04 -31.27 5.99
C GLY A 228 -3.98 -30.56 4.64
N MET A 229 -4.74 -31.02 3.64
CA MET A 229 -4.82 -30.30 2.36
C MET A 229 -5.84 -29.17 2.43
N ILE A 230 -5.53 -28.06 1.78
CA ILE A 230 -6.47 -26.96 1.57
C ILE A 230 -6.77 -26.89 0.08
N ILE A 231 -8.00 -27.22 -0.29
CA ILE A 231 -8.48 -27.28 -1.67
C ILE A 231 -9.82 -26.57 -1.79
N GLY A 232 -10.25 -26.29 -3.03
CA GLY A 232 -11.54 -25.68 -3.22
C GLY A 232 -11.86 -25.31 -4.65
N GLY A 233 -12.88 -24.46 -4.77
CA GLY A 233 -13.35 -23.99 -6.07
C GLY A 233 -14.14 -22.70 -5.96
N TYR A 234 -14.02 -21.88 -6.99
CA TYR A 234 -14.76 -20.66 -7.18
C TYR A 234 -15.74 -20.81 -8.33
N SER A 235 -16.97 -20.33 -8.14
CA SER A 235 -17.98 -20.21 -9.19
C SER A 235 -18.52 -18.79 -9.23
N ASN A 236 -18.53 -18.20 -10.43
CA ASN A 236 -19.17 -16.92 -10.69
C ASN A 236 -20.65 -17.05 -11.08
N THR A 237 -21.18 -18.29 -11.07
CA THR A 237 -22.59 -18.61 -11.31
C THR A 237 -23.24 -19.04 -10.02
N SER A 238 -24.43 -18.51 -9.75
CA SER A 238 -25.18 -18.82 -8.53
C SER A 238 -25.65 -20.26 -8.50
N TRP A 239 -25.42 -20.96 -7.39
CA TRP A 239 -25.94 -22.30 -7.15
C TRP A 239 -27.47 -22.33 -7.18
N SER A 240 -27.98 -23.49 -7.59
CA SER A 240 -29.40 -23.83 -7.56
C SER A 240 -29.59 -25.35 -7.38
N CYS A 241 -30.85 -25.78 -7.36
CA CYS A 241 -31.25 -27.16 -7.18
C CYS A 241 -31.84 -27.80 -8.46
N SER A 242 -31.45 -27.32 -9.65
CA SER A 242 -32.11 -27.64 -10.92
C SER A 242 -31.92 -29.09 -11.41
N GLY A 243 -30.98 -29.83 -10.84
CA GLY A 243 -30.56 -31.17 -11.30
C GLY A 243 -29.79 -31.14 -12.62
N ARG A 244 -29.22 -29.99 -13.01
CA ARG A 244 -28.59 -29.78 -14.32
C ARG A 244 -27.21 -29.16 -14.21
N TYR A 245 -26.44 -29.28 -15.28
CA TYR A 245 -25.23 -28.49 -15.45
C TYR A 245 -25.58 -27.02 -15.68
N SER A 246 -24.68 -26.14 -15.23
CA SER A 246 -24.79 -24.70 -15.42
C SER A 246 -23.48 -24.15 -15.97
N ALA A 247 -23.63 -23.23 -16.92
CA ALA A 247 -22.50 -22.54 -17.52
C ALA A 247 -21.83 -21.60 -16.52
N ALA A 248 -20.51 -21.55 -16.56
CA ALA A 248 -19.71 -20.52 -15.92
C ALA A 248 -18.56 -20.15 -16.84
N ASN A 249 -18.02 -18.95 -16.68
CA ASN A 249 -16.97 -18.44 -17.57
C ASN A 249 -15.70 -18.06 -16.83
N LYS A 250 -15.77 -17.89 -15.51
CA LYS A 250 -14.63 -17.57 -14.64
C LYS A 250 -14.56 -18.51 -13.44
N ALA A 251 -15.13 -19.72 -13.55
CA ALA A 251 -14.98 -20.72 -12.51
C ALA A 251 -13.55 -21.29 -12.52
N PHE A 252 -13.05 -21.69 -11.35
CA PHE A 252 -11.77 -22.38 -11.22
C PHE A 252 -11.77 -23.30 -10.01
N LEU A 253 -10.92 -24.32 -10.07
CA LEU A 253 -10.54 -25.14 -8.92
C LEU A 253 -9.17 -24.71 -8.43
N PHE A 254 -8.84 -25.04 -7.17
CA PHE A 254 -7.52 -24.75 -6.64
C PHE A 254 -7.08 -25.73 -5.56
N VAL A 255 -5.76 -25.78 -5.38
CA VAL A 255 -5.09 -26.32 -4.19
C VAL A 255 -4.14 -25.26 -3.64
N LEU A 256 -4.27 -24.94 -2.35
CA LEU A 256 -3.42 -23.96 -1.66
C LEU A 256 -2.27 -24.62 -0.90
N SER A 257 -2.48 -25.80 -0.33
CA SER A 257 -1.43 -26.51 0.42
C SER A 257 -1.74 -28.01 0.58
N GLY A 258 -0.69 -28.80 0.82
CA GLY A 258 -0.74 -30.24 1.12
C GLY A 258 0.67 -30.83 1.22
N SER A 259 0.81 -32.04 1.78
CA SER A 259 2.12 -32.68 1.97
C SER A 259 2.93 -32.87 0.68
N ASP A 260 2.23 -33.11 -0.43
CA ASP A 260 2.83 -33.34 -1.75
C ASP A 260 2.67 -32.15 -2.70
N ILE A 261 2.29 -30.98 -2.17
CA ILE A 261 2.03 -29.76 -2.96
C ILE A 261 3.20 -28.79 -2.78
N LEU A 262 4.00 -28.65 -3.83
CA LEU A 262 5.18 -27.77 -3.84
C LEU A 262 4.82 -26.28 -3.84
N SER A 263 3.74 -25.92 -4.53
CA SER A 263 3.23 -24.54 -4.62
C SER A 263 1.71 -24.52 -4.85
N PRO A 264 1.03 -23.43 -4.44
CA PRO A 264 -0.39 -23.22 -4.75
C PRO A 264 -0.65 -23.28 -6.26
N CYS A 265 -1.75 -23.92 -6.66
CA CYS A 265 -2.08 -24.14 -8.06
C CYS A 265 -3.56 -23.83 -8.33
N GLN A 266 -3.81 -23.02 -9.35
CA GLN A 266 -5.13 -22.71 -9.89
C GLN A 266 -5.38 -23.52 -11.16
N MET A 267 -6.61 -24.00 -11.30
CA MET A 267 -7.07 -24.78 -12.45
C MET A 267 -8.29 -24.10 -13.04
N THR A 268 -8.10 -23.36 -14.13
CA THR A 268 -9.16 -22.62 -14.84
C THR A 268 -9.94 -23.53 -15.80
N LEU A 269 -11.07 -23.08 -16.31
CA LEU A 269 -11.86 -23.82 -17.30
C LEU A 269 -11.05 -24.09 -18.58
N ILE A 270 -11.30 -25.24 -19.22
CA ILE A 270 -10.71 -25.58 -20.52
C ILE A 270 -11.28 -24.66 -21.61
N HIS A 271 -12.59 -24.41 -21.57
CA HIS A 271 -13.31 -23.57 -22.51
C HIS A 271 -13.95 -22.37 -21.81
N GLU A 272 -13.84 -21.19 -22.42
CA GLU A 272 -14.62 -20.03 -21.99
C GLU A 272 -16.12 -20.31 -22.18
N ASN A 273 -16.94 -19.96 -21.17
CA ASN A 273 -18.38 -20.28 -21.12
C ASN A 273 -18.71 -21.79 -21.18
N ASP A 274 -17.93 -22.66 -20.54
CA ASP A 274 -18.22 -24.09 -20.48
C ASP A 274 -19.60 -24.35 -19.85
N SER A 275 -20.51 -24.93 -20.63
CA SER A 275 -21.87 -25.30 -20.22
C SER A 275 -21.94 -26.37 -19.11
N HIS A 276 -20.82 -27.05 -18.83
CA HIS A 276 -20.68 -28.08 -17.81
C HIS A 276 -19.75 -27.67 -16.65
N ALA A 277 -19.46 -26.37 -16.51
CA ALA A 277 -18.55 -25.85 -15.49
C ALA A 277 -18.96 -26.20 -14.04
N THR A 278 -20.26 -26.24 -13.76
CA THR A 278 -20.83 -26.57 -12.44
C THR A 278 -22.06 -27.47 -12.57
N PHE A 279 -22.34 -28.28 -11.56
CA PHE A 279 -23.51 -29.16 -11.52
C PHE A 279 -24.38 -28.87 -10.30
N HIS A 280 -25.64 -28.53 -10.55
CA HIS A 280 -26.55 -28.00 -9.54
C HIS A 280 -27.56 -29.09 -9.14
N SER A 281 -27.38 -29.74 -7.99
CA SER A 281 -28.23 -30.86 -7.57
C SER A 281 -28.29 -31.00 -6.06
N LEU A 282 -29.51 -31.12 -5.51
CA LEU A 282 -29.76 -31.36 -4.07
C LEU A 282 -29.07 -32.61 -3.50
N LYS A 283 -28.64 -33.53 -4.38
CA LYS A 283 -27.95 -34.77 -3.98
C LYS A 283 -26.50 -34.54 -3.56
N TYR A 284 -25.93 -33.39 -3.86
CA TYR A 284 -24.53 -33.06 -3.63
C TYR A 284 -24.42 -31.66 -3.01
N GLY A 285 -23.27 -31.34 -2.43
CA GLY A 285 -22.92 -29.97 -2.12
C GLY A 285 -22.38 -29.27 -3.38
N PRO A 286 -21.32 -28.45 -3.26
CA PRO A 286 -20.69 -27.86 -4.43
C PRO A 286 -20.08 -28.95 -5.35
N ALA A 287 -20.38 -28.86 -6.65
CA ALA A 287 -19.89 -29.78 -7.67
C ALA A 287 -19.45 -29.02 -8.93
N PHE A 288 -18.21 -29.26 -9.35
CA PHE A 288 -17.51 -28.56 -10.43
C PHE A 288 -17.11 -29.54 -11.54
N GLY A 289 -17.26 -29.11 -12.79
CA GLY A 289 -16.70 -29.75 -13.98
C GLY A 289 -17.61 -30.82 -14.60
N GLY A 290 -17.51 -30.96 -15.92
CA GLY A 290 -18.24 -31.97 -16.70
C GLY A 290 -17.74 -33.37 -16.40
N GLY A 291 -18.39 -34.09 -15.50
CA GLY A 291 -17.89 -35.37 -14.95
C GLY A 291 -17.56 -35.34 -13.46
N HIS A 292 -17.75 -34.17 -12.82
CA HIS A 292 -17.52 -33.90 -11.40
C HIS A 292 -16.03 -34.00 -11.03
N ASP A 293 -15.25 -33.09 -11.60
CA ASP A 293 -13.81 -32.93 -11.36
C ASP A 293 -13.54 -32.77 -9.86
N MET A 294 -14.34 -31.93 -9.19
CA MET A 294 -14.48 -31.87 -7.74
C MET A 294 -15.95 -31.94 -7.33
N MET A 295 -16.29 -32.76 -6.35
CA MET A 295 -17.64 -32.84 -5.79
C MET A 295 -17.61 -33.09 -4.28
N VAL A 296 -18.42 -32.34 -3.56
CA VAL A 296 -18.70 -32.59 -2.14
C VAL A 296 -19.98 -33.39 -1.99
N ASN A 297 -19.95 -34.42 -1.15
CA ASN A 297 -21.13 -35.16 -0.73
C ASN A 297 -21.02 -35.51 0.75
N GLY A 298 -21.82 -34.84 1.58
CA GLY A 298 -21.72 -34.98 3.02
C GLY A 298 -20.34 -34.54 3.53
N SER A 299 -19.75 -35.36 4.39
CA SER A 299 -18.42 -35.12 4.97
C SER A 299 -17.23 -35.51 4.07
N ASN A 300 -17.46 -35.78 2.78
CA ASN A 300 -16.41 -36.20 1.85
C ASN A 300 -16.33 -35.29 0.63
N VAL A 301 -15.11 -35.01 0.21
CA VAL A 301 -14.79 -34.40 -1.09
C VAL A 301 -14.15 -35.44 -2.00
N ARG A 302 -14.65 -35.56 -3.22
CA ARG A 302 -14.15 -36.48 -4.24
C ARG A 302 -13.53 -35.69 -5.39
N ILE A 303 -12.27 -36.02 -5.69
CA ILE A 303 -11.50 -35.50 -6.81
C ILE A 303 -11.30 -36.63 -7.82
N LYS A 304 -11.84 -36.50 -9.03
CA LYS A 304 -11.76 -37.58 -10.03
C LYS A 304 -10.70 -37.35 -11.10
N GLY A 305 -10.80 -36.23 -11.79
CA GLY A 305 -10.09 -35.96 -13.03
C GLY A 305 -10.38 -34.52 -13.49
N GLN A 306 -9.85 -34.13 -14.64
CA GLN A 306 -9.91 -32.76 -15.15
C GLN A 306 -10.53 -32.81 -16.55
N TYR A 307 -11.86 -32.91 -16.59
CA TYR A 307 -12.63 -32.99 -17.83
C TYR A 307 -13.15 -31.61 -18.27
N GLY A 308 -13.43 -30.70 -17.33
CA GLY A 308 -13.85 -29.31 -17.61
C GLY A 308 -12.85 -28.25 -17.17
N TYR A 309 -11.89 -28.59 -16.30
CA TYR A 309 -10.81 -27.70 -15.84
C TYR A 309 -9.45 -28.15 -16.35
N ARG A 310 -8.51 -27.21 -16.51
CA ARG A 310 -7.16 -27.48 -17.00
C ARG A 310 -6.35 -28.38 -16.04
N PRO A 311 -5.44 -29.20 -16.60
CA PRO A 311 -4.10 -29.45 -16.14
C PRO A 311 -3.67 -28.97 -14.75
N GLY A 312 -3.75 -29.75 -13.66
CA GLY A 312 -3.25 -29.26 -12.35
C GLY A 312 -2.91 -30.33 -11.33
N SER A 313 -2.19 -29.92 -10.28
CA SER A 313 -1.64 -30.77 -9.22
C SER A 313 -2.67 -31.23 -8.18
N LEU A 314 -3.97 -31.21 -8.49
CA LEU A 314 -4.99 -31.68 -7.55
C LEU A 314 -4.92 -33.22 -7.41
N PRO A 315 -4.61 -33.77 -6.22
CA PRO A 315 -4.48 -35.20 -6.05
C PRO A 315 -5.84 -35.90 -6.21
N ARG A 316 -5.91 -36.89 -7.10
CA ARG A 316 -7.13 -37.69 -7.31
C ARG A 316 -7.38 -38.56 -6.09
N GLY A 317 -8.62 -38.62 -5.63
CA GLY A 317 -8.97 -39.40 -4.45
C GLY A 317 -10.29 -39.01 -3.82
N MET A 318 -10.58 -39.65 -2.69
CA MET A 318 -11.68 -39.28 -1.81
C MET A 318 -11.10 -38.91 -0.47
N TYR A 319 -11.40 -37.70 0.00
CA TYR A 319 -10.85 -37.13 1.22
C TYR A 319 -11.98 -36.79 2.19
N THR A 320 -11.74 -37.03 3.47
CA THR A 320 -12.64 -36.61 4.54
C THR A 320 -12.41 -35.13 4.85
N ILE A 321 -13.52 -34.39 4.92
CA ILE A 321 -13.52 -32.95 5.22
C ILE A 321 -13.34 -32.77 6.73
N LYS A 322 -12.35 -31.96 7.12
CA LYS A 322 -12.16 -31.48 8.49
C LYS A 322 -12.98 -30.20 8.71
N GLU A 323 -12.94 -29.27 7.77
CA GLU A 323 -13.75 -28.05 7.76
C GLU A 323 -14.08 -27.65 6.33
N MET A 324 -15.26 -27.08 6.11
CA MET A 324 -15.64 -26.48 4.83
C MET A 324 -16.28 -25.13 5.06
N GLU A 325 -15.80 -24.12 4.35
CA GLU A 325 -16.34 -22.77 4.39
C GLU A 325 -16.76 -22.34 2.99
N VAL A 326 -17.94 -21.73 2.88
CA VAL A 326 -18.44 -21.16 1.64
C VAL A 326 -18.70 -19.69 1.85
N PHE A 327 -18.04 -18.85 1.06
CA PHE A 327 -18.17 -17.40 1.08
C PHE A 327 -18.94 -16.93 -0.15
N GLN A 328 -19.87 -15.99 0.05
CA GLN A 328 -20.30 -15.12 -1.03
C GLN A 328 -19.17 -14.13 -1.31
N VAL A 329 -18.78 -13.99 -2.56
CA VAL A 329 -17.76 -13.03 -2.97
C VAL A 329 -18.43 -11.96 -3.81
N THR A 330 -18.38 -10.71 -3.37
CA THR A 330 -18.88 -9.61 -4.21
C THR A 330 -17.85 -9.28 -5.26
N LYS A 331 -18.31 -8.89 -6.46
CA LYS A 331 -17.44 -8.23 -7.42
C LYS A 331 -16.76 -7.04 -6.76
N SER A 332 -15.47 -6.86 -7.02
CA SER A 332 -14.85 -5.57 -6.76
C SER A 332 -15.72 -4.54 -7.44
N SER A 333 -16.36 -3.74 -6.61
CA SER A 333 -16.76 -2.47 -7.11
C SER A 333 -15.43 -1.77 -7.41
N LEU A 334 -15.20 -1.45 -8.69
CA LEU A 334 -14.65 -0.13 -8.97
C LEU A 334 -15.27 0.82 -7.91
N PRO A 335 -14.49 1.66 -7.23
CA PRO A 335 -14.93 2.56 -6.18
C PRO A 335 -16.27 3.27 -6.49
N ALA A 336 -16.59 3.34 -7.78
CA ALA A 336 -17.90 3.46 -8.40
C ALA A 336 -19.15 2.96 -7.63
N ARG A 337 -19.23 1.77 -6.99
CA ARG A 337 -20.47 1.39 -6.23
C ARG A 337 -20.55 2.03 -4.84
N THR A 338 -19.43 2.33 -4.19
CA THR A 338 -19.39 3.11 -2.95
C THR A 338 -19.74 4.57 -3.25
N ALA A 339 -19.20 5.09 -4.35
CA ALA A 339 -19.61 6.37 -4.92
C ALA A 339 -21.10 6.36 -5.36
N ALA A 340 -21.63 5.31 -5.96
CA ALA A 340 -23.05 5.20 -6.32
C ALA A 340 -23.98 5.13 -5.10
N ARG A 341 -23.55 4.52 -3.98
CA ARG A 341 -24.25 4.58 -2.68
C ARG A 341 -24.19 5.99 -2.08
N ASN A 342 -23.05 6.69 -2.19
CA ASN A 342 -22.92 8.07 -1.76
C ASN A 342 -23.72 9.05 -2.64
N ILE A 343 -23.79 8.83 -3.95
CA ILE A 343 -24.66 9.54 -4.90
C ILE A 343 -26.14 9.27 -4.58
N ALA A 344 -26.50 8.02 -4.23
CA ALA A 344 -27.85 7.69 -3.77
C ALA A 344 -28.22 8.39 -2.45
N SER A 345 -27.26 8.57 -1.53
CA SER A 345 -27.47 9.32 -0.27
C SER A 345 -27.58 10.84 -0.47
N ARG A 346 -27.07 11.37 -1.60
CA ARG A 346 -27.18 12.79 -2.00
C ARG A 346 -28.45 13.13 -2.79
N GLY A 347 -29.42 12.21 -2.84
CA GLY A 347 -30.80 12.51 -3.27
C GLY A 347 -31.08 12.44 -4.77
N VAL A 348 -30.17 11.89 -5.59
CA VAL A 348 -30.40 11.77 -7.05
C VAL A 348 -30.61 10.30 -7.44
N GLN A 349 -31.82 9.80 -7.21
CA GLN A 349 -32.34 8.62 -7.92
C GLN A 349 -33.54 9.02 -8.78
N PRO A 350 -33.34 9.63 -9.97
CA PRO A 350 -34.43 9.75 -10.92
C PRO A 350 -34.83 8.34 -11.39
N GLN A 351 -36.12 8.01 -11.43
CA GLN A 351 -36.58 6.70 -11.89
C GLN A 351 -36.15 6.41 -13.35
N PRO A 352 -36.06 5.13 -13.75
CA PRO A 352 -35.82 4.77 -15.15
C PRO A 352 -36.88 5.40 -16.04
N VAL A 353 -36.46 5.89 -17.21
CA VAL A 353 -37.40 6.47 -18.17
C VAL A 353 -38.17 5.33 -18.82
N THR A 354 -39.49 5.30 -18.63
CA THR A 354 -40.43 4.30 -19.18
C THR A 354 -41.50 4.92 -20.08
N ARG A 355 -41.49 6.25 -20.24
CA ARG A 355 -42.55 7.03 -20.86
C ARG A 355 -42.53 7.02 -22.40
N PHE A 356 -41.41 6.68 -23.02
CA PHE A 356 -41.25 6.69 -24.49
C PHE A 356 -41.36 5.29 -25.11
N ALA A 357 -41.19 5.20 -26.43
CA ALA A 357 -41.06 3.91 -27.11
C ALA A 357 -39.90 3.08 -26.51
N PRO A 358 -39.99 1.74 -26.47
CA PRO A 358 -38.99 0.88 -25.83
C PRO A 358 -37.55 1.13 -26.29
N ALA A 359 -37.35 1.42 -27.58
CA ALA A 359 -36.03 1.74 -28.14
C ALA A 359 -35.44 3.03 -27.57
N ILE A 360 -36.25 4.08 -27.45
CA ILE A 360 -35.85 5.39 -26.91
C ILE A 360 -35.56 5.28 -25.41
N ASN A 361 -36.45 4.62 -24.65
CA ASN A 361 -36.22 4.35 -23.23
C ASN A 361 -34.92 3.58 -23.02
N LYS A 362 -34.66 2.55 -23.83
CA LYS A 362 -33.41 1.78 -23.76
C LYS A 362 -32.19 2.67 -24.02
N ALA A 363 -32.20 3.50 -25.07
CA ALA A 363 -31.09 4.38 -25.39
C ALA A 363 -30.79 5.41 -24.28
N ILE A 364 -31.84 6.08 -23.78
CA ILE A 364 -31.74 7.07 -22.69
C ILE A 364 -31.20 6.42 -21.42
N ASN A 365 -31.77 5.27 -21.01
CA ASN A 365 -31.36 4.58 -19.80
C ASN A 365 -29.94 4.01 -19.93
N SER A 366 -29.53 3.53 -21.11
CA SER A 366 -28.15 3.10 -21.37
C SER A 366 -27.16 4.26 -21.24
N ARG A 367 -27.40 5.40 -21.90
CA ARG A 367 -26.52 6.58 -21.78
C ARG A 367 -26.41 7.06 -20.33
N ARG A 368 -27.52 7.04 -19.62
CA ARG A 368 -27.57 7.37 -18.20
C ARG A 368 -26.75 6.43 -17.33
N ALA A 369 -26.77 5.13 -17.61
CA ALA A 369 -25.94 4.16 -16.89
C ALA A 369 -24.44 4.43 -17.11
N CYS A 370 -24.03 4.82 -18.33
CA CYS A 370 -22.66 5.23 -18.61
C CYS A 370 -22.27 6.50 -17.83
N LEU A 371 -23.14 7.51 -17.77
CA LEU A 371 -22.88 8.74 -17.02
C LEU A 371 -22.77 8.50 -15.50
N LEU A 372 -23.58 7.60 -14.94
CA LEU A 372 -23.45 7.18 -13.54
C LEU A 372 -22.10 6.53 -13.27
N GLN A 373 -21.64 5.65 -14.16
CA GLN A 373 -20.33 5.01 -14.04
C GLN A 373 -19.20 6.04 -14.10
N ALA A 374 -19.24 6.95 -15.09
CA ALA A 374 -18.25 8.02 -15.24
C ALA A 374 -18.23 8.98 -14.05
N GLU A 375 -19.40 9.33 -13.48
CA GLU A 375 -19.46 10.16 -12.28
C GLU A 375 -18.80 9.48 -11.08
N ALA A 376 -18.97 8.18 -10.96
CA ALA A 376 -18.46 7.41 -9.85
C ALA A 376 -16.93 7.19 -9.96
N GLU A 377 -16.41 7.04 -11.18
CA GLU A 377 -14.96 7.11 -11.48
C GLU A 377 -14.39 8.50 -11.21
N MET A 378 -15.09 9.56 -11.62
CA MET A 378 -14.66 10.94 -11.36
C MET A 378 -14.54 11.23 -9.86
N LEU A 379 -15.53 10.82 -9.06
CA LEU A 379 -15.48 10.94 -7.60
C LEU A 379 -14.28 10.18 -7.02
N HIS A 380 -14.00 8.98 -7.53
CA HIS A 380 -12.84 8.22 -7.08
C HIS A 380 -11.52 8.94 -7.39
N PHE A 381 -11.35 9.48 -8.59
CA PHE A 381 -10.13 10.22 -8.94
C PHE A 381 -9.96 11.48 -8.07
N GLU A 382 -11.05 12.22 -7.80
CA GLU A 382 -11.02 13.37 -6.90
C GLU A 382 -10.66 12.96 -5.46
N GLU A 383 -11.27 11.90 -4.92
CA GLU A 383 -10.96 11.38 -3.59
C GLU A 383 -9.53 10.86 -3.48
N SER A 384 -9.09 10.07 -4.47
CA SER A 384 -7.73 9.54 -4.55
C SER A 384 -6.69 10.65 -4.54
N PHE A 385 -6.87 11.67 -5.38
CA PHE A 385 -5.96 12.82 -5.43
C PHE A 385 -5.93 13.63 -4.13
N ASN A 386 -7.10 13.85 -3.51
CA ASN A 386 -7.16 14.55 -2.22
C ASN A 386 -6.52 13.71 -1.09
N ASN A 387 -6.67 12.39 -1.12
CA ASN A 387 -6.05 11.49 -0.14
C ASN A 387 -4.53 11.44 -0.32
N GLU A 388 -4.05 11.43 -1.57
CA GLU A 388 -2.64 11.54 -1.91
C GLU A 388 -2.03 12.81 -1.36
N GLN A 389 -2.62 13.97 -1.64
CA GLN A 389 -2.14 15.26 -1.15
C GLN A 389 -2.07 15.28 0.39
N LYS A 390 -3.15 14.89 1.07
CA LYS A 390 -3.18 14.83 2.55
C LYS A 390 -2.15 13.87 3.11
N PHE A 391 -1.89 12.77 2.41
CA PHE A 391 -0.89 11.81 2.82
C PHE A 391 0.51 12.40 2.74
N VAL A 392 0.89 13.00 1.60
CA VAL A 392 2.20 13.66 1.43
C VAL A 392 2.40 14.75 2.47
N GLU A 393 1.40 15.62 2.67
CA GLU A 393 1.44 16.69 3.68
C GLU A 393 1.68 16.14 5.09
N LYS A 394 0.98 15.07 5.50
CA LYS A 394 1.10 14.52 6.86
C LYS A 394 2.33 13.63 7.10
N PHE A 395 2.74 12.87 6.08
CA PHE A 395 3.74 11.82 6.23
C PHE A 395 5.12 12.23 5.75
N ALA A 396 5.18 12.85 4.57
CA ALA A 396 6.43 13.03 3.84
C ALA A 396 6.89 14.49 3.77
N SER A 397 6.13 15.45 4.30
CA SER A 397 6.51 16.86 4.35
C SER A 397 6.95 17.28 5.76
N GLY A 398 7.87 18.24 5.85
CA GLY A 398 8.42 18.70 7.12
C GLY A 398 9.67 19.56 6.93
N ASP A 399 10.28 19.99 8.04
CA ASP A 399 11.56 20.69 8.02
C ASP A 399 12.71 19.67 8.16
N ALA A 400 13.78 19.85 7.37
CA ALA A 400 14.99 19.04 7.51
C ALA A 400 15.61 19.13 8.91
N GLN A 401 15.38 20.23 9.64
CA GLN A 401 15.79 20.39 11.04
C GLN A 401 15.06 19.47 12.03
N ASP A 402 13.94 18.87 11.61
CA ASP A 402 13.22 17.88 12.40
C ASP A 402 13.82 16.48 12.29
N ILE A 403 14.75 16.26 11.36
CA ILE A 403 15.45 14.98 11.20
C ILE A 403 16.52 14.87 12.28
N ILE A 404 16.42 13.83 13.10
CA ILE A 404 17.32 13.55 14.21
C ILE A 404 18.16 12.32 13.88
N ALA A 405 19.48 12.50 13.87
CA ALA A 405 20.46 11.42 13.82
C ALA A 405 20.80 10.94 15.25
N LEU A 406 20.60 9.65 15.50
CA LEU A 406 20.88 8.99 16.77
C LEU A 406 22.00 7.98 16.58
N ASN A 407 23.09 8.12 17.33
CA ASN A 407 24.13 7.09 17.44
C ASN A 407 23.86 6.28 18.70
N VAL A 408 23.24 5.12 18.53
CA VAL A 408 22.99 4.18 19.62
C VAL A 408 24.14 3.19 19.63
N SER A 409 25.11 3.39 20.52
CA SER A 409 26.29 2.52 20.70
C SER A 409 26.96 2.05 19.39
N GLY A 410 27.14 2.96 18.43
CA GLY A 410 27.79 2.73 17.13
C GLY A 410 26.83 2.45 15.98
N THR A 411 25.54 2.22 16.25
CA THR A 411 24.51 2.06 15.22
C THR A 411 23.81 3.39 14.97
N LEU A 412 23.91 3.88 13.73
CA LEU A 412 23.20 5.09 13.31
C LEU A 412 21.73 4.76 13.03
N MET A 413 20.84 5.55 13.60
CA MET A 413 19.40 5.51 13.36
C MET A 413 18.92 6.93 13.08
N MET A 414 18.00 7.11 12.13
CA MET A 414 17.45 8.42 11.79
C MET A 414 15.94 8.41 12.00
N THR A 415 15.41 9.48 12.58
CA THR A 415 13.96 9.61 12.80
C THR A 415 13.57 11.08 12.82
N THR A 416 12.28 11.39 12.95
CA THR A 416 11.84 12.76 13.20
C THR A 416 11.75 13.04 14.70
N ARG A 417 12.00 14.29 15.10
CA ARG A 417 11.74 14.80 16.47
C ARG A 417 10.35 14.42 16.93
N ALA A 418 9.37 14.61 16.06
CA ALA A 418 7.98 14.39 16.36
C ALA A 418 7.62 12.89 16.54
N THR A 419 8.46 11.96 16.06
CA THR A 419 8.40 10.53 16.44
C THR A 419 8.91 10.29 17.86
N LEU A 420 10.04 10.89 18.24
CA LEU A 420 10.61 10.79 19.59
C LEU A 420 9.70 11.39 20.67
N CYS A 421 8.93 12.42 20.32
CA CYS A 421 7.98 13.09 21.20
C CYS A 421 6.56 12.47 21.20
N THR A 422 6.35 11.32 20.56
CA THR A 422 5.01 10.68 20.45
C THR A 422 4.37 10.41 21.81
N ILE A 423 5.16 10.00 22.80
CA ILE A 423 4.71 9.82 24.18
C ILE A 423 5.20 11.01 25.01
N LYS A 424 4.30 11.94 25.32
CA LYS A 424 4.62 13.26 25.92
C LYS A 424 5.34 13.17 27.27
N ASP A 425 5.00 12.19 28.10
CA ASP A 425 5.55 12.04 29.45
C ASP A 425 6.84 11.20 29.49
N SER A 426 7.52 11.05 28.34
CA SER A 426 8.76 10.28 28.22
C SER A 426 10.01 11.14 28.39
N VAL A 427 11.12 10.52 28.80
CA VAL A 427 12.45 11.16 28.83
C VAL A 427 12.87 11.57 27.42
N LEU A 428 12.47 10.82 26.39
CA LEU A 428 12.71 11.20 24.99
C LEU A 428 11.99 12.51 24.65
N ALA A 429 10.71 12.61 24.95
CA ALA A 429 9.96 13.85 24.71
C ALA A 429 10.57 15.04 25.45
N GLN A 430 11.02 14.86 26.70
CA GLN A 430 11.69 15.91 27.46
C GLN A 430 13.05 16.32 26.87
N ARG A 431 13.81 15.37 26.32
CA ARG A 431 15.14 15.61 25.73
C ARG A 431 15.05 16.33 24.39
N PHE A 432 14.01 16.04 23.61
CA PHE A 432 13.84 16.56 22.25
C PHE A 432 12.76 17.66 22.15
N ASP A 433 12.32 18.19 23.29
CA ASP A 433 11.40 19.32 23.38
C ASP A 433 12.00 20.61 22.78
N ASP A 434 11.15 21.40 22.12
CA ASP A 434 11.53 22.60 21.35
C ASP A 434 12.20 23.67 22.23
N SER A 435 11.86 23.69 23.52
CA SER A 435 12.39 24.66 24.47
C SER A 435 13.81 24.35 24.98
N LYS A 436 14.26 23.10 24.86
CA LYS A 436 15.52 22.61 25.48
C LYS A 436 16.54 22.08 24.49
N TRP A 437 16.07 21.56 23.35
CA TRP A 437 16.95 20.96 22.34
C TRP A 437 17.92 21.97 21.71
N THR A 438 17.52 23.23 21.59
CA THR A 438 18.37 24.33 21.11
C THR A 438 19.58 24.60 21.99
N GLU A 439 19.62 24.10 23.23
CA GLU A 439 20.71 24.32 24.20
C GLU A 439 21.65 23.11 24.37
N GLN A 440 21.29 21.90 23.94
CA GLN A 440 22.04 20.66 24.22
C GLN A 440 22.97 20.20 23.08
N GLY A 441 23.87 21.08 22.63
CA GLY A 441 25.00 20.69 21.78
C GLY A 441 25.98 19.79 22.54
N CYS A 442 26.21 18.56 22.06
CA CYS A 442 27.19 17.61 22.60
C CYS A 442 28.65 18.14 22.52
N ASN A 443 29.52 17.62 23.40
CA ASN A 443 30.93 17.96 23.70
C ASN A 443 31.98 17.94 22.55
N CYS A 444 31.59 18.08 21.29
CA CYS A 444 32.49 18.57 20.25
C CYS A 444 32.05 19.99 19.93
N SER A 445 32.86 20.99 20.28
CA SER A 445 32.59 22.37 19.87
C SER A 445 32.28 22.38 18.37
N PRO A 446 31.16 22.98 17.94
CA PRO A 446 30.82 23.12 16.52
C PRO A 446 32.06 23.56 15.73
N VAL A 447 32.26 23.06 14.50
CA VAL A 447 33.44 23.45 13.70
C VAL A 447 33.58 24.97 13.61
N ARG A 448 32.46 25.70 13.63
CA ARG A 448 32.42 27.18 13.69
C ARG A 448 33.10 27.82 14.91
N GLU A 449 33.36 27.04 15.95
CA GLU A 449 33.96 27.46 17.23
C GLU A 449 35.37 26.89 17.42
N TRP A 450 35.91 26.16 16.42
CA TRP A 450 37.27 25.61 16.55
C TRP A 450 38.33 26.70 16.60
N THR A 451 39.28 26.51 17.52
CA THR A 451 40.51 27.30 17.58
C THR A 451 41.48 26.90 16.47
N PRO A 452 42.46 27.76 16.10
CA PRO A 452 43.50 27.40 15.13
C PRO A 452 44.26 26.11 15.48
N ASP A 453 44.47 25.81 16.77
CA ASP A 453 45.07 24.55 17.23
C ASP A 453 44.24 23.32 16.86
N GLN A 454 42.91 23.42 16.99
CA GLN A 454 41.98 22.35 16.67
C GLN A 454 41.90 22.14 15.15
N VAL A 455 41.90 23.22 14.36
CA VAL A 455 41.97 23.17 12.90
C VAL A 455 43.27 22.49 12.44
N ASN A 456 44.41 22.87 13.03
CA ASN A 456 45.70 22.25 12.74
C ASN A 456 45.70 20.75 13.07
N THR A 457 45.23 20.38 14.26
CA THR A 457 45.14 18.97 14.69
C THR A 457 44.26 18.15 13.76
N TRP A 458 43.13 18.70 13.31
CA TRP A 458 42.28 18.06 12.30
C TRP A 458 43.04 17.85 10.98
N ALA A 459 43.69 18.89 10.45
CA ALA A 459 44.37 18.83 9.17
C ALA A 459 45.54 17.81 9.16
N LYS A 460 46.27 17.67 10.27
CA LYS A 460 47.34 16.66 10.45
C LYS A 460 46.85 15.21 10.34
N ASN A 461 45.58 14.97 10.68
CA ASN A 461 44.99 13.64 10.67
C ASN A 461 44.34 13.27 9.32
N ILE A 462 44.45 14.14 8.30
CA ILE A 462 43.95 13.86 6.95
C ILE A 462 44.96 12.96 6.23
N ASP A 463 44.57 11.73 5.95
CA ASP A 463 45.41 10.77 5.24
C ASP A 463 45.81 11.31 3.85
N GLY A 464 47.11 11.31 3.57
CA GLY A 464 47.69 11.81 2.32
C GLY A 464 47.79 13.33 2.18
N LEU A 465 47.36 14.14 3.17
CA LEU A 465 47.62 15.58 3.18
C LEU A 465 49.04 15.85 3.72
N PRO A 466 49.89 16.62 3.02
CA PRO A 466 51.21 16.97 3.54
C PRO A 466 51.11 17.82 4.81
N GLU A 467 51.94 17.51 5.81
CA GLU A 467 51.98 18.19 7.12
C GLU A 467 52.23 19.70 6.97
N GLU A 468 52.93 20.13 5.92
CA GLU A 468 53.17 21.56 5.65
C GLU A 468 51.86 22.34 5.46
N VAL A 469 50.80 21.69 4.98
CA VAL A 469 49.49 22.32 4.77
C VAL A 469 48.80 22.60 6.12
N SER A 470 48.93 21.71 7.10
CA SER A 470 48.35 21.94 8.44
C SER A 470 49.10 23.06 9.18
N VAL A 471 50.42 23.13 9.01
CA VAL A 471 51.26 24.22 9.53
C VAL A 471 50.86 25.54 8.90
N MET A 472 50.62 25.60 7.59
CA MET A 472 50.14 26.82 6.93
C MET A 472 48.79 27.29 7.47
N LEU A 473 47.84 26.39 7.72
CA LEU A 473 46.55 26.75 8.33
C LEU A 473 46.72 27.31 9.74
N TYR A 474 47.67 26.77 10.52
CA TYR A 474 47.98 27.24 11.86
C TYR A 474 48.70 28.61 11.86
N GLU A 475 49.71 28.79 11.01
CA GLU A 475 50.48 30.04 10.89
C GLU A 475 49.63 31.21 10.39
N ASN A 476 48.60 30.94 9.59
CA ASN A 476 47.62 31.94 9.16
C ASN A 476 46.47 32.13 10.17
N GLU A 477 46.55 31.51 11.36
CA GLU A 477 45.57 31.60 12.44
C GLU A 477 44.12 31.27 12.01
N ILE A 478 43.97 30.35 11.04
CA ILE A 478 42.65 30.01 10.48
C ILE A 478 41.76 29.39 11.56
N THR A 479 40.67 30.08 11.89
CA THR A 479 39.63 29.57 12.80
C THR A 479 38.68 28.64 12.05
N GLY A 480 37.93 27.81 12.78
CA GLY A 480 37.02 26.88 12.13
C GLY A 480 35.84 27.54 11.39
N ARG A 481 35.48 28.79 11.70
CA ARG A 481 34.52 29.57 10.89
C ARG A 481 35.12 29.93 9.53
N GLU A 482 36.37 30.34 9.51
CA GLU A 482 37.08 30.73 8.29
C GLU A 482 37.41 29.50 7.45
N LEU A 483 37.79 28.38 8.09
CA LEU A 483 38.03 27.10 7.44
C LEU A 483 36.86 26.67 6.55
N LEU A 484 35.63 26.80 7.05
CA LEU A 484 34.41 26.44 6.31
C LEU A 484 34.08 27.38 5.14
N THR A 485 34.74 28.54 5.06
CA THR A 485 34.53 29.52 3.99
C THR A 485 35.65 29.55 2.95
N LEU A 486 36.72 28.78 3.16
CA LEU A 486 37.89 28.78 2.28
C LEU A 486 37.51 28.35 0.87
N SER A 487 37.77 29.24 -0.09
CA SER A 487 37.70 28.93 -1.50
C SER A 487 39.02 28.32 -2.00
N ARG A 488 38.98 27.78 -3.21
CA ARG A 488 40.19 27.32 -3.89
C ARG A 488 41.23 28.42 -4.04
N ASP A 489 40.80 29.66 -4.28
CA ASP A 489 41.69 30.79 -4.47
C ASP A 489 42.36 31.19 -3.15
N ASP A 490 41.63 31.12 -2.03
CA ASP A 490 42.17 31.39 -0.70
C ASP A 490 43.26 30.38 -0.31
N VAL A 491 43.02 29.09 -0.58
CA VAL A 491 44.01 28.02 -0.33
C VAL A 491 45.27 28.20 -1.19
N ASN A 492 45.10 28.65 -2.44
CA ASN A 492 46.24 28.97 -3.30
C ASN A 492 47.02 30.20 -2.79
N MET A 493 46.33 31.23 -2.30
CA MET A 493 46.94 32.45 -1.73
C MET A 493 47.71 32.16 -0.44
N MET A 494 47.29 31.18 0.36
CA MET A 494 48.02 30.70 1.54
C MET A 494 49.32 29.94 1.19
N GLY A 495 49.60 29.68 -0.08
CA GLY A 495 50.86 29.08 -0.54
C GLY A 495 50.81 27.58 -0.81
N VAL A 496 49.63 26.95 -0.75
CA VAL A 496 49.46 25.54 -1.10
C VAL A 496 49.46 25.39 -2.64
N LYS A 497 50.61 25.06 -3.22
CA LYS A 497 50.78 25.01 -4.69
C LYS A 497 50.38 23.68 -5.34
N ARG A 498 50.38 22.59 -4.55
CA ARG A 498 50.12 21.24 -5.08
C ARG A 498 48.63 21.04 -5.31
N VAL A 499 48.22 20.95 -6.57
CA VAL A 499 46.81 20.79 -6.99
C VAL A 499 46.10 19.65 -6.24
N GLY A 500 46.78 18.51 -6.03
CA GLY A 500 46.22 17.38 -5.28
C GLY A 500 45.93 17.69 -3.81
N SER A 501 46.80 18.46 -3.16
CA SER A 501 46.61 18.88 -1.75
C SER A 501 45.48 19.89 -1.62
N VAL A 502 45.37 20.84 -2.57
CA VAL A 502 44.25 21.80 -2.62
C VAL A 502 42.92 21.07 -2.81
N ALA A 503 42.85 20.12 -3.74
CA ALA A 503 41.64 19.36 -3.99
C ALA A 503 41.25 18.46 -2.80
N LEU A 504 42.23 17.80 -2.17
CA LEU A 504 42.00 16.96 -0.99
C LEU A 504 41.52 17.79 0.19
N LEU A 505 42.19 18.91 0.50
CA LEU A 505 41.81 19.80 1.59
C LEU A 505 40.38 20.35 1.40
N LEU A 506 40.04 20.86 0.21
CA LEU A 506 38.70 21.36 -0.06
C LEU A 506 37.62 20.26 0.03
N LYS A 507 37.95 19.04 -0.37
CA LYS A 507 37.05 17.88 -0.23
C LYS A 507 36.80 17.55 1.25
N GLU A 508 37.85 17.55 2.07
CA GLU A 508 37.73 17.28 3.50
C GLU A 508 37.05 18.43 4.25
N ILE A 509 37.27 19.70 3.86
CA ILE A 509 36.50 20.86 4.38
C ILE A 509 35.02 20.70 4.03
N SER A 510 34.69 20.31 2.80
CA SER A 510 33.31 20.05 2.40
C SER A 510 32.71 18.87 3.21
N SER A 511 33.52 17.86 3.52
CA SER A 511 33.14 16.74 4.39
C SER A 511 32.88 17.21 5.84
N LEU A 512 33.74 18.07 6.39
CA LEU A 512 33.57 18.70 7.70
C LEU A 512 32.34 19.60 7.75
N GLU A 513 32.06 20.37 6.70
CA GLU A 513 30.87 21.22 6.65
C GLU A 513 29.60 20.36 6.70
N ARG A 514 29.62 19.20 6.03
CA ARG A 514 28.52 18.22 6.09
C ARG A 514 28.42 17.56 7.47
N THR A 515 29.54 17.16 8.06
CA THR A 515 29.60 16.44 9.35
C THR A 515 29.33 17.36 10.56
N SER A 516 29.71 18.63 10.49
CA SER A 516 29.43 19.63 11.53
C SER A 516 27.96 20.06 11.59
N ARG A 517 27.19 19.75 10.54
CA ARG A 517 25.73 19.86 10.52
C ARG A 517 25.04 18.59 11.04
N ASP A 518 25.76 17.47 11.17
CA ASP A 518 25.29 16.21 11.71
C ASP A 518 25.52 16.16 13.23
N PHE A 519 24.64 16.83 13.99
CA PHE A 519 24.56 16.66 15.44
C PHE A 519 24.04 15.25 15.75
N VAL A 520 24.93 14.27 15.79
CA VAL A 520 24.56 12.90 16.10
C VAL A 520 24.41 12.76 17.61
N THR A 521 23.18 12.51 18.07
CA THR A 521 22.91 12.32 19.49
C THR A 521 23.41 10.95 19.93
N PHE A 522 24.43 10.92 20.79
CA PHE A 522 24.91 9.66 21.33
C PHE A 522 23.99 9.10 22.42
N MET A 523 23.75 7.80 22.37
CA MET A 523 22.94 7.04 23.32
C MET A 523 23.65 5.73 23.69
N GLU A 524 23.93 5.55 24.99
CA GLU A 524 24.61 4.37 25.53
C GLU A 524 23.63 3.25 25.87
N HIS A 525 22.96 2.68 24.86
CA HIS A 525 22.00 1.60 25.04
C HIS A 525 22.09 0.56 23.92
N SER A 526 21.41 -0.57 24.12
CA SER A 526 21.35 -1.61 23.10
C SER A 526 20.67 -1.09 21.83
N PRO A 527 21.37 -1.11 20.67
CA PRO A 527 20.79 -0.69 19.40
C PRO A 527 19.52 -1.46 19.07
N TYR A 528 19.57 -2.78 19.25
CA TYR A 528 18.42 -3.66 19.06
C TYR A 528 17.20 -3.22 19.89
N CYS A 529 17.36 -3.01 21.20
CA CYS A 529 16.24 -2.63 22.06
C CYS A 529 15.68 -1.25 21.70
N PHE A 530 16.57 -0.29 21.43
CA PHE A 530 16.16 1.06 21.07
C PHE A 530 15.48 1.10 19.69
N GLY A 531 15.96 0.32 18.72
CA GLY A 531 15.33 0.16 17.40
C GLY A 531 13.88 -0.32 17.52
N LYS A 532 13.62 -1.33 18.36
CA LYS A 532 12.25 -1.83 18.61
C LYS A 532 11.33 -0.78 19.25
N ILE A 533 11.86 0.04 20.15
CA ILE A 533 11.13 1.20 20.70
C ILE A 533 10.82 2.18 19.57
N LEU A 534 11.82 2.53 18.77
CA LEU A 534 11.70 3.52 17.71
C LEU A 534 10.66 3.09 16.66
N ASP A 535 10.67 1.84 16.25
CA ASP A 535 9.69 1.29 15.32
C ASP A 535 8.26 1.35 15.86
N TYR A 536 8.06 1.05 17.15
CA TYR A 536 6.76 1.22 17.80
C TYR A 536 6.31 2.69 17.84
N LEU A 537 7.21 3.62 18.15
CA LEU A 537 6.90 5.05 18.13
C LEU A 537 6.50 5.53 16.73
N ARG A 538 7.20 5.08 15.68
CA ARG A 538 6.84 5.36 14.28
C ARG A 538 5.42 4.91 13.98
N SER A 539 5.09 3.64 14.26
CA SER A 539 3.74 3.10 14.02
C SER A 539 2.67 3.84 14.85
N LYS A 540 2.96 4.16 16.12
CA LYS A 540 2.04 4.90 16.99
C LYS A 540 1.78 6.31 16.49
N ARG A 541 2.80 6.99 15.99
CA ARG A 541 2.66 8.30 15.34
C ARG A 541 1.78 8.20 14.10
N PHE A 542 1.98 7.21 13.24
CA PHE A 542 1.16 7.05 12.04
C PHE A 542 -0.31 6.79 12.37
N HIS A 543 -0.58 6.01 13.42
CA HIS A 543 -1.93 5.80 13.92
C HIS A 543 -2.55 7.11 14.43
N PHE A 544 -1.81 7.88 15.24
CA PHE A 544 -2.25 9.17 15.75
C PHE A 544 -2.57 10.19 14.62
N LEU A 545 -1.80 10.16 13.53
CA LEU A 545 -2.04 11.02 12.35
C LEU A 545 -3.20 10.53 11.45
N GLY A 546 -3.76 9.36 11.74
CA GLY A 546 -4.80 8.70 10.95
C GLY A 546 -4.30 8.16 9.61
N LEU A 547 -3.01 7.85 9.51
CA LEU A 547 -2.38 7.31 8.29
C LEU A 547 -2.57 5.79 8.17
N ILE A 548 -2.70 5.11 9.32
CA ILE A 548 -3.04 3.70 9.46
C ILE A 548 -4.29 3.56 10.36
N LYS A 549 -5.12 2.54 10.10
CA LYS A 549 -6.42 2.38 10.77
C LYS A 549 -6.30 1.72 12.15
N ASN A 550 -5.48 0.69 12.23
CA ASN A 550 -5.38 -0.15 13.42
C ASN A 550 -4.35 0.40 14.40
N GLU A 551 -4.60 0.19 15.69
CA GLU A 551 -3.63 0.49 16.73
C GLU A 551 -2.41 -0.44 16.58
N PRO A 552 -1.17 0.07 16.73
CA PRO A 552 0.01 -0.75 16.56
C PRO A 552 0.13 -1.85 17.62
N ALA A 553 0.48 -3.05 17.17
CA ALA A 553 0.79 -4.16 18.06
C ALA A 553 2.01 -3.83 18.95
N LEU A 554 2.06 -4.45 20.13
CA LEU A 554 3.22 -4.35 21.01
C LEU A 554 4.48 -4.94 20.33
N PRO A 555 5.68 -4.41 20.63
CA PRO A 555 6.93 -4.93 20.07
C PRO A 555 7.12 -6.41 20.35
N VAL A 556 7.42 -7.18 19.29
CA VAL A 556 7.85 -8.58 19.41
C VAL A 556 9.37 -8.59 19.62
N ILE A 557 9.80 -9.21 20.72
CA ILE A 557 11.19 -9.18 21.20
C ILE A 557 11.67 -10.60 21.42
N CYS A 558 12.88 -10.94 20.96
CA CYS A 558 13.48 -12.24 21.26
C CYS A 558 13.68 -12.44 22.77
N ASP A 559 13.49 -13.69 23.21
CA ASP A 559 13.52 -14.06 24.63
C ASP A 559 14.82 -13.65 25.34
N LEU A 560 15.94 -13.69 24.63
CA LEU A 560 17.26 -13.30 25.14
C LEU A 560 17.38 -11.81 25.46
N GLN A 561 16.62 -10.95 24.77
CA GLN A 561 16.69 -9.49 24.94
C GLN A 561 15.54 -8.94 25.79
N LYS A 562 14.49 -9.72 26.09
CA LYS A 562 13.29 -9.25 26.79
C LYS A 562 13.57 -8.49 28.09
N LYS A 563 14.41 -9.04 28.98
CA LYS A 563 14.81 -8.36 30.24
C LYS A 563 15.58 -7.06 30.00
N ARG A 564 16.38 -6.99 28.93
CA ARG A 564 17.14 -5.79 28.57
C ARG A 564 16.20 -4.75 27.98
N PHE A 565 15.30 -5.16 27.10
CA PHE A 565 14.27 -4.32 26.51
C PHE A 565 13.41 -3.64 27.56
N GLU A 566 12.88 -4.39 28.54
CA GLU A 566 12.10 -3.83 29.65
C GLU A 566 12.86 -2.74 30.44
N LYS A 567 14.17 -2.94 30.67
CA LYS A 567 15.00 -1.93 31.36
C LYS A 567 15.17 -0.67 30.53
N VAL A 568 15.44 -0.81 29.22
CA VAL A 568 15.60 0.33 28.31
C VAL A 568 14.27 1.09 28.18
N VAL A 569 13.13 0.40 28.08
CA VAL A 569 11.80 1.02 28.06
C VAL A 569 11.54 1.80 29.35
N LYS A 570 11.74 1.19 30.53
CA LYS A 570 11.50 1.87 31.82
C LYS A 570 12.41 3.08 32.03
N TYR A 571 13.62 3.07 31.45
CA TYR A 571 14.52 4.21 31.49
C TYR A 571 13.97 5.40 30.69
N TYR A 572 13.53 5.17 29.44
CA TYR A 572 13.03 6.24 28.59
C TYR A 572 11.56 6.61 28.86
N PHE A 573 10.77 5.70 29.42
CA PHE A 573 9.33 5.85 29.63
C PHE A 573 9.00 5.49 31.10
N PRO A 574 9.34 6.34 32.07
CA PRO A 574 9.09 6.05 33.47
C PRO A 574 7.59 6.01 33.81
N GLY A 575 7.22 5.23 34.83
CA GLY A 575 5.84 5.16 35.32
C GLY A 575 4.87 4.49 34.35
N ASP A 576 3.68 5.07 34.20
CA ASP A 576 2.62 4.53 33.34
C ASP A 576 2.95 4.59 31.84
N ALA A 577 3.91 5.44 31.44
CA ALA A 577 4.36 5.52 30.06
C ALA A 577 4.99 4.20 29.55
N ALA A 578 5.63 3.41 30.43
CA ALA A 578 6.17 2.11 30.07
C ALA A 578 5.08 1.10 29.66
N LYS A 579 3.89 1.17 30.27
CA LYS A 579 2.77 0.26 29.96
C LYS A 579 2.33 0.39 28.51
N ALA A 580 2.46 1.59 27.95
CA ALA A 580 2.13 1.85 26.55
C ALA A 580 3.00 1.03 25.57
N ILE A 581 4.19 0.57 25.97
CA ILE A 581 5.12 -0.20 25.12
C ILE A 581 5.23 -1.65 25.59
N LEU A 582 5.08 -1.92 26.90
CA LEU A 582 5.24 -3.26 27.48
C LEU A 582 3.93 -4.07 27.57
N GLY A 583 2.76 -3.40 27.49
CA GLY A 583 1.46 -4.00 27.80
C GLY A 583 1.08 -3.80 29.26
#